data_AF-A0A378JNY1-F1
#
_entry.id   AF-A0A378JNY1-F1
#
_cell.length_a   1.000
_cell.length_b   1.000
_cell.length_c   1.000
_cell.angle_alpha   90.00
_cell.angle_beta   90.00
_cell.angle_gamma   90.00
#
_symmetry.space_group_name_H-M   'P 1'
#
loop_
_entity.id
_entity.type
_entity.pdbx_description
1 polymer ?
#
loop_
_entity_poly.entity_id
_entity_poly.type
_entity_poly.pdbx_seq_one_letter_code
_entity_poly.pdbx_strand_id
1 'polypeptide(L)'
;MKRILFKSNLSRGVGLLLSLLILASPDVLFATTHETTKITIPATMPALWKAIDEHSTALNQAIKEGKLNLVHEHAFAIRDLANGLPPLSKNLSQEQKKTLQDTLGFINQLAGRLDKTGDANDKEGTLANWAKLQKLLNQLRALYQLPVSH
;
A
#
# COMPACT_ATOMS: atom_id res chain seq x y z
N MET A 1 -80.00 10.36 -2.64
CA MET A 1 -79.63 11.15 -3.85
C MET A 1 -79.14 10.19 -4.94
N LYS A 2 -79.45 10.53 -6.19
CA LYS A 2 -79.51 9.69 -7.39
C LYS A 2 -78.18 9.07 -7.85
N ARG A 3 -78.27 7.83 -8.35
CA ARG A 3 -77.31 7.17 -9.24
C ARG A 3 -77.39 7.82 -10.64
N ILE A 4 -76.25 8.04 -11.29
CA ILE A 4 -76.17 8.28 -12.74
C ILE A 4 -75.11 7.32 -13.32
N LEU A 5 -75.47 6.78 -14.49
CA LEU A 5 -74.98 5.57 -15.14
C LEU A 5 -74.39 5.96 -16.52
N PHE A 6 -73.29 5.30 -16.93
CA PHE A 6 -72.75 5.13 -18.30
C PHE A 6 -72.18 6.38 -19.00
N LYS A 7 -71.08 6.29 -19.80
CA LYS A 7 -70.85 5.34 -20.89
C LYS A 7 -69.34 5.18 -21.16
N SER A 8 -68.92 3.93 -21.36
CA SER A 8 -67.63 3.55 -21.92
C SER A 8 -67.58 3.79 -23.43
N ASN A 9 -66.41 4.18 -23.95
CA ASN A 9 -66.05 3.99 -25.35
C ASN A 9 -64.64 3.38 -25.40
N LEU A 10 -64.63 2.08 -25.69
CA LEU A 10 -63.47 1.28 -26.00
C LEU A 10 -63.08 1.53 -27.47
N SER A 11 -61.85 1.95 -27.72
CA SER A 11 -61.17 1.65 -28.99
C SER A 11 -59.66 1.54 -28.81
N ARG A 12 -59.24 0.29 -28.65
CA ARG A 12 -58.17 -0.40 -29.39
C ARG A 12 -56.92 0.42 -29.75
N GLY A 13 -55.82 0.06 -29.11
CA GLY A 13 -54.46 0.29 -29.60
C GLY A 13 -53.45 -0.42 -28.72
N VAL A 14 -53.10 -1.66 -29.10
CA VAL A 14 -51.99 -2.42 -28.51
C VAL A 14 -50.69 -1.65 -28.77
N GLY A 15 -49.93 -1.40 -27.72
CA GLY A 15 -48.61 -0.77 -27.76
C GLY A 15 -47.84 -1.14 -26.50
N LEU A 16 -47.43 -2.40 -26.45
CA LEU A 16 -46.65 -3.01 -25.38
C LEU A 16 -45.19 -2.57 -25.55
N LEU A 17 -44.71 -1.62 -24.74
CA LEU A 17 -43.28 -1.40 -24.54
C LEU A 17 -43.03 -1.09 -23.06
N LEU A 18 -42.77 -2.15 -22.30
CA LEU A 18 -41.93 -2.07 -21.11
C LEU A 18 -40.57 -1.53 -21.55
N SER A 19 -40.14 -0.41 -20.98
CA SER A 19 -38.73 -0.03 -20.96
C SER A 19 -38.40 0.45 -19.57
N LEU A 20 -38.14 -0.55 -18.72
CA LEU A 20 -37.54 -0.42 -17.41
C LEU A 20 -36.04 -0.17 -17.64
N LEU A 21 -35.66 1.08 -17.87
CA LEU A 21 -34.26 1.50 -17.90
C LEU A 21 -33.79 1.69 -16.45
N ILE A 22 -33.45 0.57 -15.81
CA ILE A 22 -32.60 0.58 -14.63
C ILE A 22 -31.20 0.89 -15.15
N LEU A 23 -30.76 2.14 -15.04
CA LEU A 23 -29.33 2.45 -15.12
C LEU A 23 -28.68 1.75 -13.93
N ALA A 24 -28.14 0.56 -14.21
CA ALA A 24 -27.16 -0.07 -13.34
C ALA A 24 -26.00 0.90 -13.16
N SER A 25 -25.83 1.40 -11.93
CA SER A 25 -24.55 1.92 -11.50
C SER A 25 -23.49 0.88 -11.86
N PRO A 26 -22.39 1.23 -12.55
CA PRO A 26 -21.25 0.35 -12.57
C PRO A 26 -20.72 0.35 -11.13
N ASP A 27 -21.10 -0.66 -10.34
CA ASP A 27 -20.26 -1.14 -9.27
C ASP A 27 -18.95 -1.51 -9.95
N VAL A 28 -18.00 -0.58 -9.90
CA VAL A 28 -16.65 -0.80 -10.34
C VAL A 28 -16.09 -1.83 -9.38
N LEU A 29 -16.28 -3.10 -9.72
CA LEU A 29 -15.56 -4.21 -9.15
C LEU A 29 -14.10 -3.99 -9.53
N PHE A 30 -13.39 -3.21 -8.73
CA PHE A 30 -11.94 -3.28 -8.66
C PHE A 30 -11.61 -4.64 -8.05
N ALA A 31 -11.64 -5.68 -8.89
CA ALA A 31 -10.78 -6.83 -8.69
C ALA A 31 -9.36 -6.32 -8.91
N THR A 32 -8.80 -5.64 -7.91
CA THR A 32 -7.41 -5.24 -7.90
C THR A 32 -6.62 -6.54 -7.84
N THR A 33 -6.26 -7.02 -9.03
CA THR A 33 -5.22 -8.02 -9.14
C THR A 33 -3.99 -7.29 -8.66
N HIS A 34 -3.59 -7.51 -7.40
CA HIS A 34 -2.39 -6.95 -6.81
C HIS A 34 -1.19 -7.61 -7.52
N GLU A 35 -0.92 -7.17 -8.75
CA GLU A 35 0.35 -7.43 -9.39
C GLU A 35 1.40 -6.77 -8.50
N THR A 36 2.23 -7.61 -7.88
CA THR A 36 3.38 -7.18 -7.09
C THR A 36 4.26 -6.35 -8.00
N THR A 37 4.09 -5.04 -7.94
CA THR A 37 4.76 -4.11 -8.85
C THR A 37 6.25 -4.24 -8.57
N LYS A 38 6.98 -4.82 -9.53
CA LYS A 38 8.42 -5.02 -9.39
C LYS A 38 9.08 -3.67 -9.20
N ILE A 39 9.60 -3.43 -8.01
CA ILE A 39 10.23 -2.15 -7.72
C ILE A 39 11.53 -2.02 -8.51
N THR A 40 11.83 -0.82 -8.99
CA THR A 40 13.14 -0.52 -9.58
C THR A 40 14.08 -0.09 -8.45
N ILE A 41 15.22 -0.76 -8.31
CA ILE A 41 16.26 -0.40 -7.32
C ILE A 41 17.14 0.71 -7.91
N PRO A 42 17.17 1.93 -7.34
CA PRO A 42 18.04 2.99 -7.81
C PRO A 42 19.53 2.63 -7.66
N ALA A 43 20.35 3.06 -8.63
CA ALA A 43 21.78 2.77 -8.65
C ALA A 43 22.63 3.69 -7.75
N THR A 44 22.03 4.70 -7.11
CA THR A 44 22.76 5.69 -6.30
C THR A 44 22.21 5.76 -4.89
N MET A 45 23.09 6.01 -3.92
CA MET A 45 22.72 6.09 -2.50
C MET A 45 21.66 7.18 -2.23
N PRO A 46 21.76 8.42 -2.78
CA PRO A 46 20.72 9.43 -2.55
C PRO A 46 19.36 9.05 -3.14
N ALA A 47 19.34 8.45 -4.33
CA ALA A 47 18.09 8.03 -4.96
C ALA A 47 17.44 6.85 -4.23
N LEU A 48 18.26 5.91 -3.72
CA LEU A 48 17.80 4.79 -2.92
C LEU A 48 17.14 5.26 -1.61
N TRP A 49 17.76 6.20 -0.91
CA TRP A 49 17.17 6.79 0.30
C TRP A 49 15.89 7.57 0.02
N LYS A 50 15.86 8.36 -1.06
CA LYS A 50 14.64 9.06 -1.50
C LYS A 50 13.49 8.09 -1.73
N ALA A 51 13.74 6.98 -2.43
CA ALA A 51 12.72 5.96 -2.67
C ALA A 51 12.24 5.30 -1.35
N ILE A 52 13.15 5.03 -0.40
CA ILE A 52 12.78 4.50 0.93
C ILE A 52 11.87 5.48 1.67
N ASP A 53 12.16 6.79 1.60
CA ASP A 53 11.37 7.83 2.26
C ASP A 53 9.98 8.00 1.61
N GLU A 54 9.90 7.88 0.28
CA GLU A 54 8.65 7.90 -0.47
C GLU A 54 7.73 6.76 -0.04
N HIS A 55 8.23 5.53 -0.01
CA HIS A 55 7.44 4.38 0.47
C HIS A 55 7.14 4.44 1.96
N SER A 56 8.03 5.00 2.78
CA SER A 56 7.78 5.23 4.21
C SER A 56 6.63 6.21 4.43
N THR A 57 6.59 7.29 3.64
CA THR A 57 5.50 8.27 3.63
C THR A 57 4.19 7.61 3.18
N ALA A 58 4.22 6.85 2.08
CA ALA A 58 3.05 6.19 1.53
C ALA A 58 2.46 5.13 2.49
N LEU A 59 3.31 4.33 3.12
CA LEU A 59 2.91 3.36 4.15
C LEU A 59 2.22 4.07 5.33
N ASN A 60 2.82 5.14 5.84
CA ASN A 60 2.23 5.93 6.92
C ASN A 60 0.86 6.52 6.52
N GLN A 61 0.71 6.95 5.27
CA GLN A 61 -0.56 7.44 4.75
C GLN A 61 -1.61 6.33 4.64
N ALA A 62 -1.24 5.14 4.15
CA ALA A 62 -2.12 3.98 4.09
C ALA A 62 -2.66 3.61 5.47
N ILE A 63 -1.82 3.60 6.51
CA ILE A 63 -2.25 3.36 7.89
C ILE A 63 -3.22 4.44 8.39
N LYS A 64 -2.93 5.72 8.13
CA LYS A 64 -3.79 6.84 8.54
C LYS A 64 -5.17 6.78 7.88
N GLU A 65 -5.21 6.42 6.60
CA GLU A 65 -6.45 6.28 5.82
C GLU A 65 -7.18 4.96 6.07
N GLY A 66 -6.63 4.07 6.89
CA GLY A 66 -7.22 2.75 7.16
C GLY A 66 -7.11 1.76 6.00
N LYS A 67 -6.29 2.06 4.98
CA LYS A 67 -6.02 1.19 3.83
C LYS A 67 -4.98 0.14 4.19
N LEU A 68 -5.29 -0.72 5.17
CA LEU A 68 -4.34 -1.68 5.74
C LEU A 68 -3.90 -2.75 4.72
N ASN A 69 -4.76 -3.05 3.75
CA ASN A 69 -4.44 -3.96 2.63
C ASN A 69 -3.35 -3.42 1.68
N LEU A 70 -3.00 -2.13 1.74
CA LEU A 70 -1.90 -1.55 0.94
C LEU A 70 -0.57 -1.49 1.70
N VAL A 71 -0.57 -1.81 3.00
CA VAL A 71 0.62 -1.71 3.84
C VAL A 71 1.71 -2.67 3.38
N HIS A 72 1.34 -3.88 2.94
CA HIS A 72 2.30 -4.89 2.48
C HIS A 72 3.09 -4.43 1.25
N GLU A 73 2.44 -3.74 0.31
CA GLU A 73 3.08 -3.23 -0.91
C GLU A 73 4.25 -2.30 -0.57
N HIS A 74 3.99 -1.32 0.29
CA HIS A 74 5.00 -0.36 0.70
C HIS A 74 6.04 -0.97 1.63
N ALA A 75 5.65 -1.89 2.51
CA ALA A 75 6.58 -2.58 3.41
C ALA A 75 7.58 -3.45 2.64
N PHE A 76 7.13 -4.18 1.62
CA PHE A 76 8.00 -4.96 0.74
C PHE A 76 8.85 -4.08 -0.16
N ALA A 77 8.33 -2.96 -0.66
CA ALA A 77 9.14 -2.00 -1.39
C ALA A 77 10.30 -1.45 -0.53
N ILE A 78 10.03 -1.07 0.73
CA ILE A 78 11.07 -0.63 1.67
C ILE A 78 12.12 -1.72 1.89
N ARG A 79 11.68 -2.98 2.09
CA ARG A 79 12.59 -4.13 2.24
C ARG A 79 13.50 -4.26 1.02
N ASP A 80 12.93 -4.23 -0.17
CA ASP A 80 13.67 -4.44 -1.41
C ASP A 80 14.66 -3.31 -1.69
N LEU A 81 14.25 -2.05 -1.43
CA LEU A 81 15.15 -0.90 -1.50
C LEU A 81 16.27 -0.99 -0.46
N ALA A 82 15.98 -1.38 0.78
CA ALA A 82 16.99 -1.54 1.80
C ALA A 82 18.01 -2.63 1.41
N ASN A 83 17.56 -3.72 0.79
CA ASN A 83 18.43 -4.76 0.22
C ASN A 83 19.27 -4.27 -0.97
N GLY A 84 18.99 -3.09 -1.54
CA GLY A 84 19.83 -2.41 -2.52
C GLY A 84 21.03 -1.67 -1.93
N LEU A 85 21.13 -1.54 -0.60
CA LEU A 85 22.23 -0.82 0.07
C LEU A 85 23.59 -1.53 0.01
N PRO A 86 23.71 -2.87 0.22
CA PRO A 86 25.02 -3.52 0.34
C PRO A 86 25.97 -3.27 -0.85
N PRO A 87 25.54 -3.33 -2.13
CA PRO A 87 26.41 -3.01 -3.26
C PRO A 87 26.96 -1.57 -3.26
N LEU A 88 26.24 -0.63 -2.63
CA LEU A 88 26.60 0.80 -2.55
C LEU A 88 27.41 1.13 -1.28
N SER A 89 27.61 0.15 -0.38
CA SER A 89 28.16 0.35 0.97
C SER A 89 29.66 0.05 1.08
N LYS A 90 30.43 0.38 0.03
CA LYS A 90 31.86 0.00 -0.05
C LYS A 90 32.70 0.61 1.08
N ASN A 91 32.37 1.83 1.49
CA ASN A 91 33.11 2.62 2.47
C ASN A 91 32.78 2.28 3.94
N LEU A 92 31.81 1.40 4.19
CA LEU A 92 31.52 0.94 5.55
C LEU A 92 32.64 0.03 6.07
N SER A 93 32.97 0.17 7.35
CA SER A 93 33.83 -0.76 8.08
C SER A 93 33.21 -2.17 8.12
N GLN A 94 33.99 -3.19 8.48
CA GLN A 94 33.47 -4.56 8.59
C GLN A 94 32.37 -4.67 9.65
N GLU A 95 32.53 -3.97 10.77
CA GLU A 95 31.53 -3.90 11.84
C GLU A 95 30.24 -3.24 11.33
N GLN A 96 30.35 -2.11 10.63
CA GLN A 96 29.19 -1.44 10.04
C GLN A 96 28.49 -2.29 8.97
N LYS A 97 29.25 -3.06 8.17
CA LYS A 97 28.69 -4.01 7.20
C LYS A 97 27.94 -5.14 7.88
N LYS A 98 28.44 -5.63 9.02
CA LYS A 98 27.72 -6.60 9.85
C LYS A 98 26.43 -6.00 10.40
N THR A 99 26.48 -4.80 10.98
CA THR A 99 25.29 -4.09 11.46
C THR A 99 24.26 -3.87 10.34
N LEU A 100 24.72 -3.51 9.13
CA LEU A 100 23.90 -3.40 7.93
C LEU A 100 23.17 -4.72 7.66
N GLN A 101 23.88 -5.83 7.54
CA GLN A 101 23.27 -7.15 7.25
C GLN A 101 22.28 -7.59 8.34
N ASP A 102 22.64 -7.44 9.61
CA ASP A 102 21.77 -7.81 10.73
C ASP A 102 20.47 -6.95 10.71
N THR A 103 20.60 -5.64 10.45
CA THR A 103 19.45 -4.73 10.31
C THR A 103 18.55 -5.10 9.13
N LEU A 104 19.12 -5.48 7.98
CA LEU A 104 18.35 -5.93 6.81
C LEU A 104 17.54 -7.20 7.12
N GLY A 105 18.10 -8.13 7.89
CA GLY A 105 17.39 -9.32 8.37
C GLY A 105 16.13 -8.96 9.17
N PHE A 106 16.23 -8.00 10.09
CA PHE A 106 15.09 -7.51 10.87
C PHE A 106 14.07 -6.73 10.04
N ILE A 107 14.52 -5.93 9.06
CA ILE A 107 13.62 -5.25 8.11
C ILE A 107 12.79 -6.26 7.32
N ASN A 108 13.41 -7.33 6.82
CA ASN A 108 12.69 -8.40 6.12
C ASN A 108 11.61 -9.04 7.00
N GLN A 109 11.94 -9.34 8.26
CA GLN A 109 10.98 -9.89 9.21
C GLN A 109 9.81 -8.94 9.50
N LEU A 110 10.09 -7.64 9.68
CA LEU A 110 9.04 -6.65 9.93
C LEU A 110 8.16 -6.42 8.72
N ALA A 111 8.70 -6.44 7.50
CA ALA A 111 7.90 -6.35 6.29
C ALA A 111 6.89 -7.51 6.21
N GLY A 112 7.30 -8.75 6.51
CA GLY A 112 6.38 -9.89 6.59
C GLY A 112 5.39 -9.84 7.77
N ARG A 113 5.68 -9.09 8.83
CA ARG A 113 4.70 -8.86 9.92
C ARG A 113 3.69 -7.78 9.56
N LEU A 114 4.13 -6.73 8.87
CA LEU A 114 3.27 -5.67 8.34
C LEU A 114 2.29 -6.21 7.31
N ASP A 115 2.74 -7.14 6.47
CA ASP A 115 1.90 -7.94 5.58
C ASP A 115 0.79 -8.67 6.35
N LYS A 116 1.18 -9.56 7.28
CA LYS A 116 0.22 -10.34 8.08
C LYS A 116 -0.75 -9.47 8.89
N THR A 117 -0.28 -8.39 9.49
CA THR A 117 -1.13 -7.49 10.30
C THR A 117 -2.03 -6.63 9.43
N GLY A 118 -1.57 -6.22 8.24
CA GLY A 118 -2.37 -5.52 7.25
C GLY A 118 -3.50 -6.40 6.72
N ASP A 119 -3.19 -7.63 6.30
CA ASP A 119 -4.16 -8.60 5.79
C ASP A 119 -5.18 -9.05 6.86
N ALA A 120 -4.76 -9.11 8.12
CA ALA A 120 -5.65 -9.39 9.25
C ALA A 120 -6.49 -8.18 9.68
N ASN A 121 -6.35 -7.01 9.02
CA ASN A 121 -6.96 -5.74 9.41
C ASN A 121 -6.63 -5.34 10.87
N ASP A 122 -5.48 -5.78 11.39
CA ASP A 122 -4.99 -5.50 12.73
C ASP A 122 -4.25 -4.14 12.73
N LYS A 123 -5.01 -3.07 12.97
CA LYS A 123 -4.48 -1.70 12.99
C LYS A 123 -3.41 -1.49 14.06
N GLU A 124 -3.61 -2.02 15.25
CA GLU A 124 -2.69 -1.84 16.38
C GLU A 124 -1.38 -2.59 16.14
N GLY A 125 -1.45 -3.84 15.69
CA GLY A 125 -0.29 -4.62 15.28
C GLY A 125 0.44 -3.98 14.11
N THR A 126 -0.28 -3.43 13.13
CA THR A 126 0.30 -2.70 12.00
C THR A 126 1.10 -1.49 12.49
N LEU A 127 0.52 -0.65 13.35
CA LEU A 127 1.19 0.51 13.95
C LEU A 127 2.43 0.12 14.75
N ALA A 128 2.33 -0.93 15.56
CA ALA A 128 3.44 -1.41 16.38
C ALA A 128 4.61 -1.94 15.54
N ASN A 129 4.33 -2.68 14.46
CA ASN A 129 5.35 -3.16 13.54
C ASN A 129 5.93 -2.01 12.69
N TRP A 130 5.12 -1.04 12.29
CA TRP A 130 5.58 0.13 11.55
C TRP A 130 6.56 0.97 12.38
N ALA A 131 6.23 1.25 13.64
CA ALA A 131 7.12 1.99 14.54
C ALA A 131 8.48 1.30 14.73
N LYS A 132 8.51 -0.04 14.75
CA LYS A 132 9.76 -0.82 14.80
C LYS A 132 10.55 -0.68 13.49
N LEU A 133 9.88 -0.73 12.34
CA LEU A 133 10.52 -0.59 11.04
C LEU A 133 11.15 0.80 10.91
N GLN A 134 10.47 1.86 11.32
CA GLN A 134 11.01 3.23 11.34
C GLN A 134 12.29 3.34 12.17
N LYS A 135 12.33 2.71 13.36
CA LYS A 135 13.54 2.70 14.19
C LYS A 135 14.71 2.04 13.47
N LEU A 136 14.48 0.91 12.82
CA LEU A 136 15.53 0.23 12.04
C LEU A 136 15.98 1.05 10.82
N LEU A 137 15.07 1.71 10.12
CA LEU A 137 15.43 2.60 9.01
C LEU A 137 16.31 3.76 9.46
N ASN A 138 16.03 4.34 10.63
CA ASN A 138 16.85 5.39 11.23
C ASN A 138 18.24 4.86 11.62
N GLN A 139 18.31 3.70 12.28
CA GLN A 139 19.58 3.04 12.61
C GLN A 139 20.40 2.74 11.35
N LEU A 140 19.75 2.22 10.32
CA LEU A 140 20.36 1.89 9.03
C LEU A 140 20.94 3.15 8.37
N ARG A 141 20.18 4.25 8.37
CA ARG A 141 20.60 5.53 7.80
C ARG A 141 21.78 6.14 8.57
N ALA A 142 21.82 5.99 9.89
CA ALA A 142 22.90 6.49 10.73
C ALA A 142 24.27 5.89 10.38
N LEU A 143 24.33 4.67 9.82
CA LEU A 143 25.57 4.04 9.36
C LEU A 143 26.30 4.87 8.28
N TYR A 144 25.56 5.72 7.55
CA TYR A 144 26.06 6.51 6.43
C TYR A 144 26.24 8.00 6.78
N GLN A 145 25.96 8.41 8.02
CA GLN A 145 25.99 9.82 8.44
C GLN A 145 27.23 10.19 9.28
N LEU A 146 28.25 9.34 9.35
CA LEU A 146 29.47 9.65 10.12
C LEU A 146 30.35 10.71 9.44
N PRO A 147 30.98 11.60 10.24
CA PRO A 147 31.82 12.67 9.72
C PRO A 147 33.01 12.09 8.96
N VAL A 148 33.33 12.74 7.85
CA VAL A 148 34.58 12.51 7.11
C VAL A 148 35.72 12.82 8.07
N SER A 149 36.35 11.79 8.65
CA SER A 149 37.63 11.97 9.32
C SER A 149 38.67 12.21 8.24
N HIS A 150 39.04 13.49 8.07
CA HIS A 150 40.19 13.91 7.27
C HIS A 150 41.49 13.51 7.95
#